data_AF-A0A5K0WEL8-F1
#
_entry.id   AF-A0A5K0WEL8-F1
#
_cell.length_a   1.000
_cell.length_b   1.000
_cell.length_c   1.000
_cell.angle_alpha   90.00
_cell.angle_beta   90.00
_cell.angle_gamma   90.00
#
_symmetry.space_group_name_H-M   'P 1'
#
loop_
_entity.id
_entity.type
_entity.pdbx_description
1 polymer ?
#
loop_
_entity_poly.entity_id
_entity_poly.type
_entity_poly.pdbx_seq_one_letter_code
_entity_poly.pdbx_strand_id
1 'polypeptide(L)'
;DLVLMKQNNINAVRNSHYPQHTRWYELCDLFGMYMIDEANIETHGFDVSKSVKHPTLEPMWAYHMLDRVIGMVERDKNHACIILWSLGNESGYGPNHSALA
;
A
#
# COMPACT_ATOMS: atom_id res chain seq x y z
N ASP A 1 0.48 -17.36 11.41
CA ASP A 1 -0.73 -16.57 11.15
C ASP A 1 -1.60 -17.13 10.03
N LEU A 2 -1.10 -17.31 8.81
CA LEU A 2 -1.91 -17.80 7.67
C LEU A 2 -2.71 -19.08 7.93
N VAL A 3 -2.13 -20.08 8.59
CA VAL A 3 -2.85 -21.31 8.98
C VAL A 3 -4.07 -20.99 9.85
N LEU A 4 -3.89 -20.13 10.86
CA LEU A 4 -4.98 -19.72 11.75
C LEU A 4 -6.05 -18.92 11.00
N MET A 5 -5.65 -18.04 10.07
CA MET A 5 -6.58 -17.30 9.21
C MET A 5 -7.45 -18.25 8.38
N LYS A 6 -6.83 -19.24 7.72
CA LYS A 6 -7.56 -20.25 6.92
C LYS A 6 -8.49 -21.10 7.78
N GLN A 7 -8.07 -21.49 8.98
CA GLN A 7 -8.91 -22.23 9.94
C GLN A 7 -10.13 -21.42 10.40
N ASN A 8 -10.06 -20.08 10.31
CA ASN A 8 -11.16 -19.16 10.64
C ASN A 8 -11.85 -18.59 9.39
N ASN A 9 -11.77 -19.29 8.25
CA ASN A 9 -12.43 -18.92 6.98
C ASN A 9 -12.05 -17.54 6.41
N ILE A 10 -10.93 -16.96 6.85
CA ILE A 10 -10.41 -15.74 6.26
C ILE A 10 -9.77 -16.09 4.92
N ASN A 11 -10.09 -15.30 3.88
CA ASN A 11 -9.61 -15.52 2.51
C ASN A 11 -8.88 -14.31 1.91
N ALA A 12 -8.81 -13.19 2.64
CA ALA A 12 -8.20 -11.96 2.14
C ALA A 12 -7.42 -11.21 3.23
N VAL A 13 -6.40 -10.47 2.81
CA VAL A 13 -5.58 -9.60 3.65
C VAL A 13 -5.32 -8.26 2.95
N ARG A 14 -5.15 -7.19 3.73
CA ARG A 14 -4.63 -5.90 3.28
C ARG A 14 -3.33 -5.64 4.02
N ASN A 15 -2.27 -5.28 3.31
CA ASN A 15 -0.97 -4.97 3.89
C ASN A 15 -0.96 -3.56 4.52
N SER A 16 -1.72 -3.38 5.60
CA SER A 16 -1.83 -2.09 6.29
C SER A 16 -0.52 -1.68 6.98
N HIS A 17 0.12 -0.56 6.66
CA HIS A 17 -0.09 0.36 5.53
C HIS A 17 1.22 0.52 4.73
N TYR A 18 1.85 -0.62 4.43
CA TYR A 18 3.13 -0.71 3.72
C TYR A 18 3.38 -2.13 3.21
N PRO A 19 4.25 -2.30 2.19
CA PRO A 19 4.58 -3.60 1.64
C PRO A 19 5.30 -4.46 2.69
N GLN A 20 4.97 -5.75 2.75
CA GLN A 20 5.53 -6.68 3.73
C GLN A 20 6.85 -7.31 3.24
N HIS A 21 7.45 -8.19 4.07
CA HIS A 21 8.60 -8.98 3.67
C HIS A 21 8.24 -9.94 2.50
N THR A 22 9.12 -10.13 1.51
CA THR A 22 8.82 -10.91 0.27
C THR A 22 8.24 -12.32 0.53
N ARG A 23 8.73 -13.00 1.57
CA ARG A 23 8.20 -14.30 2.01
C ARG A 23 6.69 -14.31 2.33
N TRP A 24 6.11 -13.17 2.73
CA TRP A 24 4.67 -13.04 2.98
C TRP A 24 3.85 -13.33 1.72
N TYR A 25 4.26 -12.76 0.59
CA TYR A 25 3.60 -12.88 -0.71
C TYR A 25 3.68 -14.32 -1.24
N GLU A 26 4.87 -14.94 -1.17
CA GLU A 26 5.07 -16.35 -1.52
C GLU A 26 4.14 -17.29 -0.73
N LEU A 27 3.92 -16.98 0.56
CA LEU A 27 3.02 -17.76 1.40
C LEU A 27 1.55 -17.47 1.06
N CYS A 28 1.17 -16.22 0.76
CA CYS A 28 -0.18 -15.89 0.33
C CYS A 28 -0.55 -16.56 -1.00
N ASP A 29 0.39 -16.65 -1.95
CA ASP A 29 0.23 -17.45 -3.16
C ASP A 29 -0.03 -18.93 -2.83
N LEU A 30 0.79 -19.51 -1.95
CA LEU A 30 0.71 -20.93 -1.58
C LEU A 30 -0.59 -21.29 -0.84
N PHE A 31 -1.01 -20.45 0.11
CA PHE A 31 -2.19 -20.70 0.95
C PHE A 31 -3.50 -20.25 0.30
N GLY A 32 -3.44 -19.54 -0.84
CA GLY A 32 -4.60 -18.98 -1.52
C GLY A 32 -5.28 -17.91 -0.69
N MET A 33 -4.66 -16.72 -0.64
CA MET A 33 -5.19 -15.52 -0.01
C MET A 33 -5.28 -14.38 -1.02
N TYR A 34 -6.42 -13.71 -1.11
CA TYR A 34 -6.51 -12.46 -1.86
C TYR A 34 -5.79 -11.34 -1.11
N MET A 35 -5.01 -10.53 -1.82
CA MET A 35 -4.19 -9.48 -1.22
C MET A 35 -4.47 -8.13 -1.84
N ILE A 36 -4.63 -7.13 -0.97
CA ILE A 36 -4.44 -5.72 -1.30
C ILE A 36 -3.04 -5.35 -0.82
N ASP A 37 -2.11 -5.14 -1.75
CA ASP A 37 -0.78 -4.66 -1.42
C ASP A 37 -0.76 -3.14 -1.43
N GLU A 38 -0.13 -2.53 -0.43
CA GLU A 38 -0.30 -1.11 -0.14
C GLU A 38 1.04 -0.38 -0.04
N ALA A 39 1.17 0.71 -0.79
CA ALA A 39 2.38 1.51 -0.79
C ALA A 39 2.60 2.16 0.57
N ASN A 40 3.86 2.32 0.97
CA ASN A 40 4.25 2.91 2.24
C ASN A 40 4.08 4.44 2.24
N ILE A 41 2.84 4.91 2.23
CA ILE A 41 2.46 6.32 2.17
C ILE A 41 1.31 6.54 3.16
N GLU A 42 1.60 7.29 4.24
CA GLU A 42 0.59 7.78 5.19
C GLU A 42 0.99 9.17 5.67
N THR A 43 0.07 10.13 5.57
CA THR A 43 0.31 11.54 5.95
C THR A 43 -0.83 12.13 6.77
N HIS A 44 -1.57 11.29 7.50
CA HIS A 44 -2.79 11.67 8.23
C HIS A 44 -2.58 12.88 9.17
N GLY A 45 -1.41 12.98 9.79
CA GLY A 45 -1.08 14.13 10.66
C GLY A 45 -1.13 15.50 9.98
N PHE A 46 -1.10 15.58 8.65
CA PHE A 46 -1.22 16.83 7.91
C PHE A 46 -2.67 17.31 7.76
N ASP A 47 -3.67 16.43 7.87
CA ASP A 47 -5.09 16.82 7.75
C ASP A 47 -5.56 17.72 8.90
N VAL A 48 -4.94 17.57 10.07
CA VAL A 48 -5.21 18.42 11.25
C VAL A 48 -4.32 19.66 11.31
N SER A 49 -3.30 19.74 10.44
CA SER A 49 -2.36 20.85 10.46
C SER A 49 -2.88 22.03 9.67
N LYS A 50 -2.88 23.21 10.30
CA LYS A 50 -3.21 24.49 9.65
C LYS A 50 -1.99 25.25 9.17
N SER A 51 -0.79 24.84 9.59
CA SER A 51 0.47 25.58 9.38
C SER A 51 1.39 24.95 8.34
N VAL A 52 1.20 23.67 8.01
CA VAL A 52 1.95 22.98 6.97
C VAL A 52 1.03 22.55 5.85
N LYS A 53 1.53 22.63 4.62
CA LYS A 53 0.79 22.19 3.44
C LYS A 53 0.83 20.67 3.37
N HIS A 54 -0.27 20.09 2.87
CA HIS A 54 -0.37 18.64 2.77
C HIS A 54 0.62 18.12 1.68
N PRO A 55 1.40 17.03 1.92
CA PRO A 55 2.38 16.52 0.95
C PRO A 55 1.79 16.21 -0.43
N THR A 56 0.52 15.81 -0.50
CA THR A 56 -0.19 15.60 -1.79
C THR A 56 -0.37 16.85 -2.63
N LEU A 57 -0.26 18.04 -2.04
CA LEU A 57 -0.43 19.34 -2.68
C LEU A 57 0.92 20.03 -2.99
N GLU A 58 2.04 19.44 -2.58
CA GLU A 58 3.37 20.04 -2.64
C GLU A 58 4.23 19.36 -3.71
N PRO A 59 4.55 20.02 -4.83
CA PRO A 59 5.25 19.38 -5.95
C PRO A 59 6.59 18.74 -5.60
N MET A 60 7.28 19.22 -4.55
CA MET A 60 8.54 18.62 -4.09
C MET A 60 8.38 17.16 -3.63
N TRP A 61 7.19 16.75 -3.19
CA TRP A 61 6.90 15.39 -2.76
C TRP A 61 6.46 14.46 -3.90
N ALA A 62 6.18 14.99 -5.10
CA ALA A 62 5.63 14.23 -6.21
C ALA A 62 6.50 13.01 -6.56
N TYR A 63 7.82 13.23 -6.74
CA TYR A 63 8.77 12.17 -7.04
C TYR A 63 8.85 11.13 -5.92
N HIS A 64 8.93 11.57 -4.66
CA HIS A 64 9.09 10.69 -3.51
C HIS A 64 7.87 9.80 -3.24
N MET A 65 6.67 10.31 -3.51
CA MET A 65 5.44 9.52 -3.44
C MET A 65 5.39 8.50 -4.58
N LEU A 66 5.71 8.92 -5.81
CA LEU A 66 5.70 8.03 -6.97
C LEU A 66 6.72 6.88 -6.85
N ASP A 67 7.93 7.18 -6.38
CA ASP A 67 9.00 6.21 -6.15
C ASP A 67 8.56 5.07 -5.21
N ARG A 68 7.78 5.38 -4.18
CA ARG A 68 7.26 4.38 -3.22
C ARG A 68 6.24 3.42 -3.85
N VAL A 69 5.38 3.92 -4.74
CA VAL A 69 4.40 3.10 -5.46
C VAL A 69 5.11 2.24 -6.50
N ILE A 70 6.01 2.83 -7.30
CA ILE A 70 6.82 2.09 -8.27
C ILE A 70 7.62 0.99 -7.58
N GLY A 71 8.29 1.30 -6.46
CA GLY A 71 9.09 0.33 -5.72
C GLY A 71 8.30 -0.88 -5.22
N MET A 72 7.06 -0.68 -4.75
CA MET A 72 6.15 -1.78 -4.38
C MET A 72 5.76 -2.61 -5.62
N VAL A 73 5.21 -1.96 -6.64
CA VAL A 73 4.68 -2.65 -7.84
C VAL A 73 5.80 -3.42 -8.54
N GLU A 74 6.96 -2.80 -8.75
CA GLU A 74 8.07 -3.44 -9.45
C GLU A 74 8.59 -4.68 -8.72
N ARG A 75 8.59 -4.66 -7.38
CA ARG A 75 9.00 -5.78 -6.54
C ARG A 75 8.00 -6.93 -6.58
N ASP A 76 6.69 -6.63 -6.50
CA ASP A 76 5.68 -7.63 -6.14
C ASP A 76 4.74 -8.05 -7.29
N LYS A 77 4.84 -7.42 -8.47
CA LYS A 77 3.94 -7.63 -9.65
C LYS A 77 3.78 -9.06 -10.18
N ASN A 78 4.60 -10.01 -9.73
CA ASN A 78 4.55 -11.41 -10.17
C ASN A 78 3.75 -12.32 -9.22
N HIS A 79 3.29 -11.81 -8.08
CA HIS A 79 2.51 -12.58 -7.11
C HIS A 79 1.03 -12.61 -7.48
N ALA A 80 0.49 -13.81 -7.74
CA ALA A 80 -0.90 -14.00 -8.17
C ALA A 80 -1.91 -13.67 -7.06
N CYS A 81 -1.49 -13.72 -5.79
CA CYS A 81 -2.32 -13.35 -4.65
C CYS A 81 -2.73 -11.87 -4.66
N ILE A 82 -1.95 -11.00 -5.30
CA ILE A 82 -2.23 -9.56 -5.35
C ILE A 82 -3.33 -9.28 -6.37
N ILE A 83 -4.49 -8.85 -5.87
CA ILE A 83 -5.65 -8.53 -6.71
C ILE A 83 -5.89 -7.02 -6.84
N LEU A 84 -5.31 -6.22 -5.93
CA LEU A 84 -5.45 -4.76 -5.89
C LEU A 84 -4.14 -4.14 -5.41
N TRP A 85 -3.79 -3.00 -6.01
CA TRP A 85 -2.75 -2.10 -5.52
C TRP A 85 -3.40 -0.92 -4.80
N SER A 86 -2.96 -0.63 -3.58
CA SER A 86 -3.37 0.53 -2.80
C SER A 86 -2.25 1.57 -2.80
N LEU A 87 -2.63 2.83 -3.02
CA LEU A 87 -1.70 3.96 -3.13
C LEU A 87 -1.17 4.44 -1.77
N GLY A 88 -1.72 3.92 -0.67
CA GLY A 88 -1.37 4.28 0.69
C GLY A 88 -2.60 4.28 1.60
N ASN A 89 -2.49 4.97 2.73
CA ASN A 89 -3.55 5.10 3.71
C ASN A 89 -3.60 6.55 4.22
N GLU A 90 -4.80 7.05 4.53
CA GLU A 90 -5.02 8.36 5.20
C GLU A 90 -4.01 9.45 4.79
N SER A 91 -3.87 9.65 3.48
CA SER A 91 -2.87 10.55 2.89
C SER A 91 -3.52 11.73 2.19
N GLY A 92 -4.77 12.07 2.53
CA GLY A 92 -5.54 13.09 1.83
C GLY A 92 -5.65 12.86 0.32
N TYR A 93 -6.04 13.91 -0.40
CA TYR A 93 -6.10 13.92 -1.86
C TYR A 93 -5.36 15.14 -2.42
N GLY A 94 -4.78 15.02 -3.61
CA GLY A 94 -4.09 16.12 -4.28
C GLY A 94 -3.42 15.67 -5.57
N PRO A 95 -2.80 16.60 -6.33
CA PRO A 95 -2.15 16.29 -7.60
C PRO A 95 -1.12 15.16 -7.50
N ASN A 96 -0.33 15.12 -6.42
CA ASN A 96 0.67 14.07 -6.25
C ASN A 96 0.02 12.71 -6.01
N HIS A 97 -1.07 12.64 -5.23
CA HIS A 97 -1.80 11.39 -4.99
C HIS A 97 -2.48 10.90 -6.29
N SER A 98 -3.10 11.82 -7.04
CA SER A 98 -3.72 11.49 -8.32
C SER A 98 -2.72 10.99 -9.36
N ALA A 99 -1.45 11.43 -9.29
CA ALA A 99 -0.40 11.00 -10.22
C ALA A 99 0.16 9.61 -9.91
N LEU A 100 -0.25 8.97 -8.79
CA LEU A 100 0.21 7.63 -8.43
C LEU A 100 -0.61 6.51 -9.09
N ALA A 101 -1.81 6.83 -9.59
CA ALA A 101 -2.75 5.90 -10.22
C ALA A 101 -2.55 5.85 -11.74
#